data_AF-A0A7C3M345-F1
#
_entry.id   AF-A0A7C3M345-F1
#
_cell.length_a   1.000
_cell.length_b   1.000
_cell.length_c   1.000
_cell.angle_alpha   90.00
_cell.angle_beta   90.00
_cell.angle_gamma   90.00
#
_symmetry.space_group_name_H-M   'P 1'
#
loop_
_entity.id
_entity.type
_entity.pdbx_description
1 polymer ?
#
loop_
_entity_poly.entity_id
_entity_poly.type
_entity_poly.pdbx_seq_one_letter_code
_entity_poly.pdbx_strand_id
1 'polypeptide(L)'
;MVSNIIRDDLVCQIETIIEEIHKESFQTDDDLLGWLDFYKEVDLPSIENVQLLNIGIFNGLSGILILFCAYYKINPNKYTFFRKKLLKTIYLLMLDEKEFTHGYAGNISYLYAISLYFNVFKDEESDLAIKNALNCDYKKLFLYKRLDIID
;
A
#
# COMPACT_ATOMS: atom_id res chain seq x y z
N MET A 1 -23.68 -9.89 25.14
CA MET A 1 -22.49 -10.00 26.02
C MET A 1 -21.39 -10.81 25.35
N VAL A 2 -21.66 -12.03 24.86
CA VAL A 2 -20.71 -12.85 24.06
C VAL A 2 -20.22 -12.15 22.78
N SER A 3 -21.09 -11.37 22.13
CA SER A 3 -20.75 -10.60 20.91
C SER A 3 -19.68 -9.52 21.13
N ASN A 4 -19.59 -8.97 22.35
CA ASN A 4 -18.60 -7.93 22.65
C ASN A 4 -17.24 -8.55 22.94
N ILE A 5 -17.22 -9.70 23.63
CA ILE A 5 -15.98 -10.44 23.91
C ILE A 5 -15.29 -10.87 22.60
N ILE A 6 -16.04 -11.48 21.68
CA ILE A 6 -15.48 -11.90 20.38
C ILE A 6 -14.97 -10.69 19.58
N ARG A 7 -15.68 -9.56 19.64
CA ARG A 7 -15.27 -8.33 18.95
C ARG A 7 -13.98 -7.77 19.56
N ASP A 8 -13.88 -7.73 20.88
CA ASP A 8 -12.73 -7.17 21.59
C ASP A 8 -11.48 -8.03 21.37
N ASP A 9 -11.62 -9.37 21.39
CA ASP A 9 -10.54 -10.30 21.07
C ASP A 9 -10.05 -10.13 19.62
N LEU A 10 -10.97 -10.00 18.65
CA LEU A 10 -10.61 -9.77 17.25
C LEU A 10 -9.89 -8.42 17.05
N VAL A 11 -10.34 -7.36 17.72
CA VAL A 11 -9.66 -6.06 17.67
C VAL A 11 -8.26 -6.18 18.25
N CYS A 12 -8.08 -6.85 19.38
CA CYS A 12 -6.77 -7.07 20.01
C CYS A 12 -5.81 -7.84 19.08
N GLN A 13 -6.29 -8.87 18.37
CA GLN A 13 -5.50 -9.60 17.39
C GLN A 13 -5.11 -8.72 16.19
N ILE A 14 -6.03 -7.92 15.67
CA ILE A 14 -5.73 -6.98 14.58
C ILE A 14 -4.68 -5.95 15.03
N GLU A 15 -4.81 -5.42 16.25
CA GLU A 15 -3.84 -4.47 16.80
C GLU A 15 -2.45 -5.08 16.94
N THR A 16 -2.37 -6.35 17.36
CA THR A 16 -1.12 -7.11 17.44
C THR A 16 -0.46 -7.21 16.06
N ILE A 17 -1.22 -7.59 15.03
CA ILE A 17 -0.71 -7.71 13.65
C ILE A 17 -0.22 -6.35 13.12
N ILE A 18 -0.98 -5.28 13.37
CA ILE A 18 -0.58 -3.92 12.95
C ILE A 18 0.71 -3.48 13.65
N GLU A 19 0.85 -3.79 14.94
CA GLU A 19 2.04 -3.47 15.72
C GLU A 19 3.27 -4.24 15.24
N GLU A 20 3.12 -5.52 14.90
CA GLU A 20 4.19 -6.34 14.32
C GLU A 20 4.62 -5.78 12.96
N ILE A 21 3.68 -5.53 12.04
CA ILE A 21 3.98 -4.94 10.73
C ILE A 21 4.71 -3.60 10.87
N HIS A 22 4.27 -2.74 11.80
CA HIS A 22 4.92 -1.47 12.05
C HIS A 22 6.34 -1.65 12.59
N LYS A 23 6.53 -2.57 13.54
CA LYS A 23 7.81 -2.85 14.20
C LYS A 23 8.84 -3.45 13.23
N GLU A 24 8.39 -4.27 12.29
CA GLU A 24 9.25 -4.90 11.28
C GLU A 24 9.61 -3.96 10.12
N SER A 25 8.92 -2.81 10.03
CA SER A 25 9.30 -1.78 9.07
C SER A 25 10.65 -1.15 9.44
N PHE A 26 11.44 -0.82 8.42
CA PHE A 26 12.60 0.04 8.57
C PHE A 26 12.44 1.29 7.70
N GLN A 27 13.23 2.30 8.00
CA GLN A 27 13.26 3.55 7.26
C GLN A 27 14.57 3.65 6.46
N THR A 28 14.46 4.03 5.18
CA THR A 28 15.61 4.31 4.32
C THR A 28 16.14 5.73 4.54
N ASP A 29 17.35 6.00 4.00
CA ASP A 29 17.95 7.34 4.04
C ASP A 29 17.09 8.40 3.30
N ASP A 30 16.31 7.98 2.31
CA ASP A 30 15.36 8.82 1.56
C ASP A 30 14.01 9.03 2.28
N ASP A 31 13.92 8.65 3.56
CA ASP A 31 12.71 8.72 4.37
C ASP A 31 11.55 7.88 3.81
N LEU A 32 11.87 6.73 3.20
CA LEU A 32 10.91 5.74 2.72
C LEU A 32 10.77 4.59 3.71
N LEU A 33 9.62 3.94 3.74
CA LEU A 33 9.42 2.71 4.52
C LEU A 33 9.81 1.49 3.70
N GLY A 34 10.40 0.50 4.36
CA GLY A 34 10.77 -0.77 3.74
C GLY A 34 10.48 -1.94 4.68
N TRP A 35 10.34 -3.11 4.06
CA TRP A 35 10.21 -4.40 4.73
C TRP A 35 11.05 -5.41 3.96
N LEU A 36 11.66 -6.34 4.69
CA LEU A 36 12.31 -7.52 4.14
C LEU A 36 11.42 -8.71 4.39
N ASP A 37 11.07 -9.44 3.34
CA ASP A 37 10.25 -10.65 3.45
C ASP A 37 10.79 -11.75 2.56
N PHE A 38 10.40 -12.98 2.86
CA PHE A 38 10.74 -14.15 2.07
C PHE A 38 9.75 -14.26 0.90
N TYR A 39 10.25 -14.02 -0.31
CA TYR A 39 9.44 -14.22 -1.50
C TYR A 39 9.67 -15.61 -2.08
N LYS A 40 8.56 -16.33 -2.30
CA LYS A 40 8.58 -17.60 -3.03
C LYS A 40 8.18 -17.34 -4.47
N GLU A 41 9.16 -17.32 -5.36
CA GLU A 41 8.89 -17.25 -6.79
C GLU A 41 8.11 -18.50 -7.22
N VAL A 42 6.97 -18.28 -7.87
CA VAL A 42 6.00 -19.35 -8.21
C VAL A 42 6.62 -20.43 -9.11
N ASP A 43 7.70 -20.10 -9.83
CA ASP A 43 8.31 -20.95 -10.87
C ASP A 43 9.73 -21.48 -10.55
N LEU A 44 10.30 -21.18 -9.38
CA LEU A 44 11.64 -21.65 -9.01
C LEU A 44 11.62 -22.51 -7.73
N PRO A 45 12.21 -23.72 -7.75
CA PRO A 45 12.21 -24.59 -6.59
C PRO A 45 13.13 -24.03 -5.49
N SER A 46 12.53 -23.74 -4.34
CA SER A 46 13.14 -23.86 -3.00
C SER A 46 14.32 -22.95 -2.62
N ILE A 47 14.51 -21.79 -3.26
CA ILE A 47 15.33 -20.73 -2.67
C ILE A 47 14.39 -19.63 -2.19
N GLU A 48 14.16 -19.59 -0.87
CA GLU A 48 13.56 -18.43 -0.22
C GLU A 48 14.57 -17.29 -0.29
N ASN A 49 14.33 -16.34 -1.19
CA ASN A 49 15.15 -15.14 -1.27
C ASN A 49 14.54 -14.09 -0.35
N VAL A 50 15.37 -13.51 0.52
CA VAL A 50 15.00 -12.29 1.25
C VAL A 50 15.00 -11.15 0.25
N GLN A 51 13.86 -10.50 0.10
CA GLN A 51 13.67 -9.39 -0.84
C GLN A 51 12.94 -8.24 -0.17
N LEU A 52 13.14 -7.04 -0.72
CA LEU A 52 12.32 -5.90 -0.38
C LEU A 52 10.90 -6.12 -0.90
N LEU A 53 9.91 -5.77 -0.09
CA LEU A 53 8.52 -5.80 -0.56
C LEU A 53 8.33 -4.82 -1.73
N ASN A 54 7.75 -5.32 -2.81
CA ASN A 54 7.38 -4.52 -3.98
C ASN A 54 6.05 -3.76 -3.76
N ILE A 55 5.65 -2.93 -4.73
CA ILE A 55 4.41 -2.15 -4.66
C ILE A 55 3.11 -2.97 -4.85
N GLY A 56 3.18 -4.28 -5.07
CA GLY A 56 2.04 -5.14 -5.35
C GLY A 56 1.03 -5.26 -4.20
N ILE A 57 -0.20 -5.68 -4.51
CA ILE A 57 -1.21 -6.02 -3.49
C ILE A 57 -0.84 -7.31 -2.75
N PHE A 58 -0.44 -8.35 -3.50
CA PHE A 58 -0.12 -9.65 -2.93
C PHE A 58 1.31 -9.64 -2.41
N ASN A 59 1.48 -9.85 -1.10
CA ASN A 59 2.78 -9.84 -0.42
C ASN A 59 3.59 -8.58 -0.77
N GLY A 60 2.96 -7.40 -0.69
CA GLY A 60 3.58 -6.13 -1.06
C GLY A 60 2.99 -4.95 -0.31
N LEU A 61 3.56 -3.77 -0.56
CA LEU A 61 3.27 -2.53 0.18
C LEU A 61 1.81 -2.08 0.04
N SER A 62 1.18 -2.36 -1.10
CA SER A 62 -0.23 -1.99 -1.32
C SER A 62 -1.18 -2.82 -0.43
N GLY A 63 -0.84 -4.09 -0.16
CA GLY A 63 -1.58 -4.92 0.80
C GLY A 63 -1.52 -4.35 2.22
N ILE A 64 -0.33 -3.91 2.63
CA ILE A 64 -0.12 -3.23 3.92
C ILE A 64 -0.97 -1.94 3.98
N LEU A 65 -0.95 -1.11 2.93
CA LEU A 65 -1.73 0.13 2.91
C LEU A 65 -3.24 -0.12 3.07
N ILE A 66 -3.78 -1.14 2.40
CA ILE A 66 -5.19 -1.54 2.52
C ILE A 66 -5.51 -1.94 3.97
N LEU A 67 -4.62 -2.69 4.62
CA LEU A 67 -4.80 -3.09 6.01
C LEU A 67 -4.85 -1.87 6.95
N PHE A 68 -3.97 -0.88 6.77
CA PHE A 68 -4.02 0.37 7.55
C PHE A 68 -5.28 1.21 7.25
N CYS A 69 -5.79 1.19 6.01
CA CYS A 69 -7.08 1.81 5.67
C CYS A 69 -8.23 1.15 6.43
N ALA A 70 -8.23 -0.18 6.55
CA ALA A 70 -9.22 -0.90 7.32
C ALA A 70 -9.10 -0.62 8.82
N TYR A 71 -7.86 -0.65 9.35
CA TYR A 71 -7.57 -0.42 10.77
C TYR A 71 -7.96 1.00 11.24
N TYR A 72 -7.89 2.01 10.37
CA TYR A 72 -8.36 3.36 10.69
C TYR A 72 -9.80 3.42 11.19
N LYS A 73 -10.68 2.52 10.72
CA LYS A 73 -12.07 2.43 11.18
C LYS A 73 -12.19 1.94 12.63
N ILE A 74 -11.14 1.30 13.15
CA ILE A 74 -11.04 0.81 14.53
C ILE A 74 -10.36 1.88 15.39
N ASN A 75 -9.21 2.40 14.94
CA ASN A 75 -8.43 3.39 15.69
C ASN A 75 -7.93 4.54 14.78
N PRO A 76 -8.70 5.64 14.65
CA PRO A 76 -8.43 6.66 13.63
C PRO A 76 -7.09 7.40 13.79
N ASN A 77 -6.64 7.60 15.02
CA ASN A 77 -5.51 8.47 15.31
C ASN A 77 -4.17 7.73 15.32
N LYS A 78 -4.19 6.40 15.53
CA LYS A 78 -2.98 5.58 15.54
C LYS A 78 -2.38 5.51 14.12
N TYR A 79 -1.05 5.56 14.05
CA TYR A 79 -0.28 5.42 12.80
C TYR A 79 -0.55 6.46 11.70
N THR A 80 -1.04 7.66 12.03
CA THR A 80 -1.32 8.72 11.04
C THR A 80 -0.09 9.11 10.21
N PHE A 81 1.06 9.33 10.85
CA PHE A 81 2.29 9.65 10.13
C PHE A 81 2.82 8.45 9.32
N PHE A 82 2.68 7.26 9.88
CA PHE A 82 3.14 6.03 9.25
C PHE A 82 2.41 5.75 7.93
N ARG A 83 1.07 5.82 7.92
CA ARG A 83 0.27 5.59 6.70
C ARG A 83 0.55 6.63 5.61
N LYS A 84 0.79 7.90 5.97
CA LYS A 84 1.21 8.95 5.02
C LYS A 84 2.57 8.61 4.40
N LYS A 85 3.52 8.14 5.21
CA LYS A 85 4.84 7.74 4.73
C LYS A 85 4.78 6.48 3.86
N LEU A 86 3.92 5.51 4.19
CA LEU A 86 3.67 4.33 3.37
C LEU A 86 3.09 4.70 2.00
N LEU A 87 2.11 5.61 1.96
CA LEU A 87 1.58 6.14 0.70
C LEU A 87 2.67 6.82 -0.14
N LYS A 88 3.50 7.68 0.47
CA LYS A 88 4.64 8.33 -0.20
C LYS A 88 5.63 7.29 -0.75
N THR A 89 5.91 6.23 0.00
CA THR A 89 6.79 5.14 -0.41
C THR A 89 6.27 4.45 -1.67
N ILE A 90 5.01 3.99 -1.64
CA ILE A 90 4.36 3.36 -2.81
C ILE A 90 4.38 4.30 -4.01
N TYR A 91 4.12 5.58 -3.78
CA TYR A 91 4.12 6.59 -4.83
C TYR A 91 5.50 6.79 -5.49
N LEU A 92 6.57 6.89 -4.70
CA LEU A 92 7.92 7.09 -5.23
C LEU A 92 8.44 5.85 -5.94
N LEU A 93 8.17 4.66 -5.42
CA LEU A 93 8.50 3.40 -6.09
C LEU A 93 7.74 3.23 -7.41
N MET A 94 6.48 3.69 -7.48
CA MET A 94 5.72 3.74 -8.73
C MET A 94 6.37 4.65 -9.78
N LEU A 95 7.02 5.75 -9.38
CA LEU A 95 7.71 6.65 -10.31
C LEU A 95 9.07 6.11 -10.78
N ASP A 96 9.68 5.20 -10.04
CA ASP A 96 10.93 4.56 -10.46
C ASP A 96 10.62 3.51 -11.54
N GLU A 97 10.75 3.92 -12.82
CA GLU A 97 10.35 3.19 -14.02
C GLU A 97 10.98 1.78 -14.19
N LYS A 98 11.88 1.36 -13.29
CA LYS A 98 12.58 0.08 -13.35
C LYS A 98 11.75 -1.12 -12.89
N GLU A 99 10.73 -0.93 -12.05
CA GLU A 99 9.87 -2.04 -11.60
C GLU A 99 8.78 -2.45 -12.61
N PHE A 100 8.57 -1.69 -13.69
CA PHE A 100 7.51 -1.96 -14.68
C PHE A 100 7.75 -3.21 -15.54
N THR A 101 8.94 -3.81 -15.48
CA THR A 101 9.37 -4.82 -16.46
C THR A 101 8.96 -6.24 -16.12
N HIS A 102 8.54 -6.58 -14.90
CA HIS A 102 8.25 -7.97 -14.52
C HIS A 102 6.90 -8.15 -13.80
N GLY A 103 5.90 -8.68 -14.53
CA GLY A 103 4.74 -9.37 -13.96
C GLY A 103 3.39 -8.63 -14.04
N TYR A 104 2.41 -9.29 -14.67
CA TYR A 104 1.03 -8.86 -14.96
C TYR A 104 0.15 -8.39 -13.76
N ALA A 105 0.67 -8.34 -12.53
CA ALA A 105 -0.10 -8.03 -11.31
C ALA A 105 0.41 -6.82 -10.50
N GLY A 106 1.59 -6.27 -10.80
CA GLY A 106 2.17 -5.12 -10.08
C GLY A 106 1.67 -3.75 -10.54
N ASN A 107 1.38 -3.59 -11.83
CA ASN A 107 1.32 -2.26 -12.47
C ASN A 107 0.00 -1.47 -12.30
N ILE A 108 -1.09 -2.10 -11.85
CA ILE A 108 -2.39 -1.43 -11.64
C ILE A 108 -2.93 -1.67 -10.23
N SER A 109 -2.47 -2.72 -9.56
CA SER A 109 -3.04 -3.17 -8.29
C SER A 109 -2.85 -2.12 -7.19
N TYR A 110 -1.75 -1.36 -7.19
CA TYR A 110 -1.55 -0.25 -6.26
C TYR A 110 -2.59 0.88 -6.42
N LEU A 111 -3.19 1.07 -7.61
CA LEU A 111 -4.20 2.12 -7.83
C LEU A 111 -5.44 1.90 -6.96
N TYR A 112 -5.82 0.65 -6.72
CA TYR A 112 -6.89 0.34 -5.78
C TYR A 112 -6.54 0.76 -4.35
N ALA A 113 -5.33 0.44 -3.88
CA ALA A 113 -4.88 0.81 -2.53
C ALA A 113 -4.81 2.33 -2.35
N ILE A 114 -4.28 3.06 -3.33
CA ILE A 114 -4.23 4.53 -3.32
C ILE A 114 -5.64 5.14 -3.35
N SER A 115 -6.53 4.63 -4.20
CA SER A 115 -7.92 5.10 -4.28
C SER A 115 -8.67 4.86 -2.98
N LEU A 116 -8.46 3.70 -2.35
CA LEU A 116 -9.03 3.37 -1.05
C LEU A 116 -8.53 4.32 0.04
N TYR A 117 -7.22 4.63 0.05
CA TYR A 117 -6.64 5.59 0.99
C TYR A 117 -7.37 6.93 0.93
N PHE A 118 -7.51 7.53 -0.27
CA PHE A 118 -8.17 8.83 -0.39
C PHE A 118 -9.64 8.80 -0.01
N ASN A 119 -10.34 7.72 -0.33
CA ASN A 119 -11.73 7.54 0.07
C ASN A 119 -11.90 7.41 1.60
N VAL A 120 -10.95 6.77 2.30
CA VAL A 120 -11.02 6.55 3.75
C VAL A 120 -10.59 7.79 4.52
N PHE A 121 -9.47 8.40 4.16
CA PHE A 121 -8.83 9.45 4.97
C PHE A 121 -9.20 10.88 4.54
N LYS A 122 -9.71 11.08 3.32
CA LYS A 122 -10.00 12.41 2.76
C LYS A 122 -8.80 13.37 2.86
N ASP A 123 -7.60 12.84 2.64
CA ASP A 123 -6.33 13.56 2.81
C ASP A 123 -6.03 14.40 1.56
N GLU A 124 -6.64 15.59 1.49
CA GLU A 124 -6.57 16.50 0.33
C GLU A 124 -5.14 16.94 -0.01
N GLU A 125 -4.26 17.07 0.99
CA GLU A 125 -2.86 17.44 0.80
C GLU A 125 -2.10 16.35 0.03
N SER A 126 -2.23 15.10 0.48
CA SER A 126 -1.63 13.95 -0.20
C SER A 126 -2.25 13.74 -1.59
N ASP A 127 -3.55 14.02 -1.76
CA ASP A 127 -4.26 13.93 -3.05
C ASP A 127 -3.73 14.96 -4.05
N LEU A 128 -3.53 16.20 -3.61
CA LEU A 128 -2.94 17.25 -4.42
C LEU A 128 -1.49 16.95 -4.79
N ALA A 129 -0.68 16.47 -3.84
CA ALA A 129 0.71 16.09 -4.09
C ALA A 129 0.81 14.97 -5.15
N ILE A 130 -0.03 13.94 -5.05
CA ILE A 130 -0.08 12.84 -6.02
C ILE A 130 -0.61 13.34 -7.37
N LYS A 131 -1.68 14.14 -7.41
CA LYS A 131 -2.21 14.71 -8.67
C LYS A 131 -1.19 15.58 -9.40
N ASN A 132 -0.45 16.42 -8.67
CA ASN A 132 0.58 17.28 -9.25
C ASN A 132 1.73 16.48 -9.83
N ALA A 133 2.19 15.46 -9.10
CA ALA A 133 3.29 14.64 -9.57
C ALA A 133 2.84 13.66 -10.69
N LEU A 134 1.59 13.20 -10.70
CA LEU A 134 1.00 12.52 -11.86
C LEU A 134 0.93 13.45 -13.08
N ASN A 135 0.51 14.73 -12.93
CA ASN A 135 0.42 15.72 -14.03
C ASN A 135 1.74 16.00 -14.75
N CYS A 136 2.88 15.78 -14.10
CA CYS A 136 4.19 15.82 -14.76
C CYS A 136 4.42 14.66 -15.75
N ASP A 137 3.70 13.53 -15.62
CA ASP A 137 3.88 12.32 -16.44
C ASP A 137 2.57 11.73 -17.03
N TYR A 138 1.45 12.47 -16.99
CA TYR A 138 0.11 12.04 -17.49
C TYR A 138 0.10 11.56 -18.96
N LYS A 139 1.14 11.85 -19.75
CA LYS A 139 1.26 11.33 -21.12
C LYS A 139 1.58 9.83 -21.18
N LYS A 140 2.16 9.23 -20.14
CA LYS A 140 2.54 7.81 -20.12
C LYS A 140 1.50 6.88 -19.48
N LEU A 141 0.58 7.41 -18.67
CA LEU A 141 -0.35 6.62 -17.84
C LEU A 141 -1.79 6.51 -18.40
N PHE A 142 -2.04 6.92 -19.63
CA PHE A 142 -3.38 6.80 -20.23
C PHE A 142 -3.72 5.36 -20.63
N LEU A 143 -4.29 4.62 -19.66
CA LEU A 143 -5.18 3.49 -19.91
C LEU A 143 -6.61 3.70 -19.39
N TYR A 144 -6.95 4.88 -18.86
CA TYR A 144 -8.33 5.18 -18.40
C TYR A 144 -8.87 6.57 -18.79
N LYS A 145 -8.71 6.99 -20.06
CA LYS A 145 -9.63 7.96 -20.71
C LYS A 145 -10.59 7.31 -21.70
N ARG A 146 -11.15 6.16 -21.34
CA ARG A 146 -12.33 5.60 -22.01
C ARG A 146 -13.27 4.98 -20.99
N LEU A 147 -13.76 5.81 -20.08
CA LEU A 147 -15.09 5.60 -19.48
C LEU A 147 -16.07 6.72 -19.86
N ASP A 148 -15.70 7.59 -20.83
CA ASP A 148 -16.66 8.39 -21.61
C ASP A 148 -17.33 7.53 -22.71
N ILE A 149 -17.63 6.26 -22.41
CA ILE A 149 -18.54 5.43 -23.21
C ILE A 149 -19.60 4.93 -22.22
N ILE A 150 -20.62 5.77 -22.01
CA ILE A 150 -22.06 5.48 -22.02
C ILE A 150 -22.71 6.86 -21.81
N ASP A 151 -22.95 7.55 -22.94
CA ASP A 151 -24.26 8.07 -23.34
C ASP A 151 -24.31 7.99 -24.88
#